data_AF-A0A950Z1K0-F1
#
_entry.id   AF-A0A950Z1K0-F1
#
_cell.length_a   1.000
_cell.length_b   1.000
_cell.length_c   1.000
_cell.angle_alpha   90.00
_cell.angle_beta   90.00
_cell.angle_gamma   90.00
#
_symmetry.space_group_name_H-M   'P 1'
#
loop_
_entity.id
_entity.type
_entity.pdbx_description
1 polymer ?
#
loop_
_entity_poly.entity_id
_entity_poly.type
_entity_poly.pdbx_seq_one_letter_code
_entity_poly.pdbx_strand_id
1 'polypeptide(L)'
;MRVALVNPPWTFEGSIYFGCREPHLPLEFGYSKALLDASGHQSILIDGHLEQLTQKAVADRVRDFRPDMTVITTAPSYLFWRCPPPEIRVPREMCAKVRPFGGKLVIVGPHGSTTPRATLRKLDADAVILGECEEIIAGLANGADPVTSVAYRDGDQIVIKGPNCAADMKLLPALAWPVDVIARHRHHHHRFDTEPVGPGAEMEASRGCPYHCTFCAKDNFR
;
A
#
# COMPACT_ATOMS: atom_id res chain seq x y z
N MET A 1 -14.12 -9.74 9.33
CA MET A 1 -14.12 -8.36 8.80
C MET A 1 -13.93 -8.38 7.29
N ARG A 2 -14.45 -7.38 6.60
CA ARG A 2 -14.26 -7.13 5.17
C ARG A 2 -13.18 -6.05 5.00
N VAL A 3 -12.10 -6.37 4.32
CA VAL A 3 -10.95 -5.46 4.14
C VAL A 3 -10.72 -5.19 2.65
N ALA A 4 -10.77 -3.92 2.25
CA ALA A 4 -10.41 -3.51 0.90
C ALA A 4 -8.97 -2.98 0.89
N LEU A 5 -8.09 -3.61 0.13
CA LEU A 5 -6.73 -3.16 -0.14
C LEU A 5 -6.73 -2.44 -1.49
N VAL A 6 -6.37 -1.16 -1.50
CA VAL A 6 -6.52 -0.31 -2.68
C VAL A 6 -5.19 0.28 -3.07
N ASN A 7 -4.67 -0.15 -4.22
CA ASN A 7 -3.62 0.56 -4.94
C ASN A 7 -4.31 1.60 -5.86
N PRO A 8 -4.15 2.91 -5.60
CA PRO A 8 -4.84 3.93 -6.39
C PRO A 8 -4.51 3.85 -7.89
N PRO A 9 -5.36 4.41 -8.77
CA PRO A 9 -5.02 4.60 -10.17
C PRO A 9 -4.00 5.74 -10.30
N TRP A 10 -2.72 5.37 -10.28
CA TRP A 10 -1.63 6.32 -10.30
C TRP A 10 -1.60 7.11 -11.61
N THR A 11 -1.43 8.43 -11.47
CA THR A 11 -1.13 9.35 -12.56
C THR A 11 0.00 10.26 -12.10
N PHE A 12 0.94 10.50 -13.00
CA PHE A 12 2.12 11.32 -12.76
C PHE A 12 2.02 12.67 -13.50
N GLU A 13 0.84 13.02 -13.99
CA GLU A 13 0.58 14.32 -14.59
C GLU A 13 0.83 15.45 -13.58
N GLY A 14 1.63 16.43 -13.99
CA GLY A 14 2.06 17.54 -13.14
C GLY A 14 3.01 17.13 -12.01
N SER A 15 3.49 15.89 -11.98
CA SER A 15 4.45 15.40 -10.99
C SER A 15 5.90 15.56 -11.46
N ILE A 16 6.80 15.86 -10.52
CA ILE A 16 8.25 15.78 -10.73
C ILE A 16 8.80 14.37 -10.50
N TYR A 17 7.92 13.37 -10.31
CA TYR A 17 8.31 11.99 -10.10
C TYR A 17 9.08 11.43 -11.29
N PHE A 18 10.32 11.01 -11.02
CA PHE A 18 11.26 10.48 -12.00
C PHE A 18 11.49 8.96 -11.86
N GLY A 19 10.79 8.30 -10.93
CA GLY A 19 10.84 6.84 -10.79
C GLY A 19 10.03 6.12 -11.87
N CYS A 20 9.92 4.79 -11.73
CA CYS A 20 9.19 3.97 -12.70
C CYS A 20 7.69 4.31 -12.66
N ARG A 21 7.10 4.58 -13.82
CA ARG A 21 5.69 4.93 -13.97
C ARG A 21 4.83 3.76 -14.41
N GLU A 22 5.44 2.62 -14.68
CA GLU A 22 4.74 1.40 -15.07
C GLU A 22 3.98 0.79 -13.87
N PRO A 23 2.90 0.05 -14.09
CA PRO A 23 2.27 -0.76 -13.06
C PRO A 23 3.19 -1.88 -12.58
N HIS A 24 3.11 -2.20 -11.29
CA HIS A 24 3.86 -3.26 -10.63
C HIS A 24 2.89 -4.11 -9.82
N LEU A 25 3.24 -5.36 -9.54
CA LEU A 25 2.47 -6.12 -8.57
C LEU A 25 2.64 -5.49 -7.17
N PRO A 26 1.54 -5.15 -6.46
CA PRO A 26 1.62 -4.52 -5.14
C PRO A 26 1.91 -5.60 -4.09
N LEU A 27 3.18 -6.00 -3.98
CA LEU A 27 3.64 -7.10 -3.13
C LEU A 27 3.16 -6.95 -1.69
N GLU A 28 3.21 -5.73 -1.12
CA GLU A 28 2.75 -5.45 0.23
C GLU A 28 1.28 -5.81 0.43
N PHE A 29 0.43 -5.57 -0.58
CA PHE A 29 -0.98 -5.94 -0.53
C PHE A 29 -1.24 -7.39 -0.92
N GLY A 30 -0.39 -7.99 -1.75
CA GLY A 30 -0.41 -9.43 -1.99
C GLY A 30 -0.20 -10.20 -0.67
N TYR A 31 0.82 -9.84 0.10
CA TYR A 31 1.10 -10.46 1.40
C TYR A 31 0.01 -10.15 2.42
N SER A 32 -0.40 -8.88 2.53
CA SER A 32 -1.48 -8.47 3.44
C SER A 32 -2.77 -9.24 3.15
N LYS A 33 -3.13 -9.41 1.87
CA LYS A 33 -4.28 -10.22 1.45
C LYS A 33 -4.14 -11.67 1.91
N ALA A 34 -2.99 -12.30 1.68
CA ALA A 34 -2.77 -13.68 2.08
C ALA A 34 -2.89 -13.87 3.60
N LEU A 35 -2.34 -12.95 4.41
CA LEU A 35 -2.47 -12.99 5.87
C LEU A 35 -3.91 -12.76 6.35
N LEU A 36 -4.63 -11.84 5.71
CA LEU A 36 -6.05 -11.59 6.00
C LEU A 36 -6.92 -12.81 5.70
N ASP A 37 -6.73 -13.43 4.52
CA ASP A 37 -7.46 -14.61 4.10
C ASP A 37 -7.17 -15.80 5.02
N ALA A 38 -5.90 -16.00 5.42
CA ALA A 38 -5.50 -17.03 6.37
C ALA A 38 -6.11 -16.84 7.77
N SER A 39 -6.42 -15.59 8.15
CA SER A 39 -7.10 -15.25 9.41
C SER A 39 -8.64 -15.27 9.30
N GLY A 40 -9.20 -15.70 8.16
CA GLY A 40 -10.64 -15.82 7.95
C GLY A 40 -11.36 -14.50 7.64
N HIS A 41 -10.63 -13.43 7.31
CA HIS A 41 -11.23 -12.20 6.82
C HIS A 41 -11.64 -12.33 5.35
N GLN A 42 -12.62 -11.53 4.93
CA GLN A 42 -12.92 -11.36 3.52
C GLN A 42 -12.11 -10.20 2.99
N SER A 43 -11.21 -10.41 2.04
CA SER A 43 -10.38 -9.34 1.49
C SER A 43 -10.50 -9.21 -0.03
N ILE A 44 -10.47 -7.97 -0.52
CA ILE A 44 -10.36 -7.65 -1.95
C ILE A 44 -9.13 -6.79 -2.17
N LEU A 45 -8.37 -7.07 -3.23
CA LEU A 45 -7.32 -6.21 -3.74
C LEU A 45 -7.84 -5.54 -5.01
N ILE A 46 -7.85 -4.20 -5.02
CA ILE A 46 -8.22 -3.40 -6.17
C ILE A 46 -6.98 -2.64 -6.60
N ASP A 47 -6.38 -3.03 -7.73
CA ASP A 47 -5.22 -2.32 -8.28
C ASP A 47 -5.66 -1.41 -9.42
N GLY A 48 -5.91 -0.14 -9.09
CA GLY A 48 -6.34 0.85 -10.06
C GLY A 48 -5.31 1.15 -11.15
N HIS A 49 -4.02 0.94 -10.87
CA HIS A 49 -2.96 1.24 -11.83
C HIS A 49 -2.76 0.09 -12.82
N LEU A 50 -2.64 -1.14 -12.32
CA LEU A 50 -2.48 -2.35 -13.14
C LEU A 50 -3.74 -2.65 -13.98
N GLU A 51 -4.92 -2.42 -13.40
CA GLU A 51 -6.19 -2.63 -14.10
C GLU A 51 -6.63 -1.42 -14.96
N GLN A 52 -5.86 -0.33 -14.97
CA GLN A 52 -6.18 0.91 -15.72
C GLN A 52 -7.56 1.48 -15.37
N LEU A 53 -7.91 1.47 -14.10
CA LEU A 53 -9.21 1.94 -13.62
C LEU A 53 -9.23 3.45 -13.45
N THR A 54 -10.42 4.03 -13.53
CA THR A 54 -10.64 5.40 -13.07
C THR A 54 -10.82 5.43 -11.55
N GLN A 55 -10.58 6.60 -10.92
CA GLN A 55 -10.88 6.81 -9.50
C GLN A 55 -12.33 6.44 -9.15
N LYS A 56 -13.28 6.70 -10.07
CA LYS A 56 -14.69 6.32 -9.89
C LYS A 56 -14.88 4.80 -9.89
N ALA A 57 -14.25 4.09 -10.83
CA ALA A 57 -14.37 2.63 -10.91
C ALA A 57 -13.79 1.93 -9.67
N VAL A 58 -12.66 2.42 -9.14
CA VAL A 58 -12.11 1.92 -7.86
C VAL A 58 -13.09 2.20 -6.71
N ALA A 59 -13.60 3.43 -6.61
CA ALA A 59 -14.57 3.81 -5.59
C ALA A 59 -15.86 2.97 -5.66
N ASP A 60 -16.40 2.72 -6.85
CA ASP A 60 -17.58 1.87 -7.03
C ASP A 60 -17.33 0.44 -6.53
N ARG A 61 -16.16 -0.15 -6.83
CA ARG A 61 -15.80 -1.48 -6.31
C ARG A 61 -15.67 -1.51 -4.79
N VAL A 62 -15.07 -0.48 -4.20
CA VAL A 62 -15.01 -0.32 -2.73
C VAL A 62 -16.41 -0.23 -2.14
N ARG A 63 -17.29 0.61 -2.70
CA ARG A 63 -18.69 0.73 -2.27
C ARG A 63 -19.42 -0.60 -2.31
N ASP A 64 -19.34 -1.32 -3.44
CA ASP A 64 -20.06 -2.58 -3.64
C ASP A 64 -19.53 -3.67 -2.68
N PHE A 65 -18.23 -3.61 -2.38
CA PHE A 65 -17.59 -4.46 -1.38
C PHE A 65 -17.87 -4.05 0.06
N ARG A 66 -18.45 -2.87 0.36
CA ARG A 66 -18.85 -2.45 1.74
C ARG A 66 -17.86 -2.88 2.84
N PRO A 67 -16.59 -2.43 2.78
CA PRO A 67 -15.55 -2.86 3.72
C PRO A 67 -15.76 -2.29 5.13
N ASP A 68 -15.35 -3.05 6.13
CA ASP A 68 -15.18 -2.57 7.51
C ASP A 68 -13.88 -1.75 7.66
N MET A 69 -12.90 -2.01 6.78
CA MET A 69 -11.61 -1.33 6.72
C MET A 69 -11.15 -1.17 5.27
N THR A 70 -10.77 0.04 4.87
CA THR A 70 -10.16 0.34 3.57
C THR A 70 -8.73 0.78 3.79
N VAL A 71 -7.78 0.10 3.15
CA VAL A 71 -6.34 0.38 3.22
C VAL A 71 -5.88 1.00 1.90
N ILE A 72 -5.27 2.17 1.96
CA ILE A 72 -4.75 2.88 0.77
C ILE A 72 -3.25 3.11 0.90
N THR A 73 -2.50 2.78 -0.14
CA THR A 73 -1.05 3.06 -0.22
C THR A 73 -0.76 4.48 -0.70
N THR A 74 0.34 5.06 -0.21
CA THR A 74 0.85 6.38 -0.62
C THR A 74 2.01 6.31 -1.61
N ALA A 75 2.32 5.13 -2.14
CA ALA A 75 3.27 4.93 -3.22
C ALA A 75 2.77 3.82 -4.18
N PRO A 76 3.19 3.82 -5.47
CA PRO A 76 2.72 2.83 -6.44
C PRO A 76 2.94 1.35 -6.08
N SER A 77 3.99 1.07 -5.32
CA SER A 77 4.34 -0.26 -4.83
C SER A 77 5.41 -0.11 -3.73
N TYR A 78 5.51 -1.08 -2.82
CA TYR A 78 6.61 -1.21 -1.85
C TYR A 78 8.00 -1.02 -2.48
N LEU A 79 8.19 -1.49 -3.73
CA LEU A 79 9.44 -1.33 -4.48
C LEU A 79 9.91 0.13 -4.60
N PHE A 80 8.98 1.08 -4.56
CA PHE A 80 9.25 2.52 -4.72
C PHE A 80 9.14 3.31 -3.42
N TRP A 81 9.03 2.67 -2.25
CA TRP A 81 8.96 3.42 -0.99
C TRP A 81 10.23 4.25 -0.71
N ARG A 82 11.39 3.82 -1.23
CA ARG A 82 12.66 4.56 -1.17
C ARG A 82 12.73 5.78 -2.09
N CYS A 83 11.88 5.83 -3.10
CA CYS A 83 11.75 6.93 -4.05
C CYS A 83 10.28 7.04 -4.45
N PRO A 84 9.41 7.52 -3.54
CA PRO A 84 7.99 7.66 -3.83
C PRO A 84 7.73 8.96 -4.60
N PRO A 85 6.55 9.10 -5.22
CA PRO A 85 6.05 10.41 -5.63
C PRO A 85 6.12 11.37 -4.45
N PRO A 86 6.69 12.58 -4.58
CA PRO A 86 6.82 13.52 -3.46
C PRO A 86 5.48 14.09 -2.99
N GLU A 87 4.47 14.06 -3.85
CA GLU A 87 3.10 14.44 -3.57
C GLU A 87 2.20 13.27 -3.16
N ILE A 88 1.20 13.57 -2.35
CA ILE A 88 0.13 12.62 -1.97
C ILE A 88 -1.21 12.95 -2.65
N ARG A 89 -1.16 13.57 -3.83
CA ARG A 89 -2.37 14.01 -4.55
C ARG A 89 -3.28 12.83 -4.91
N VAL A 90 -2.73 11.81 -5.55
CA VAL A 90 -3.45 10.60 -5.97
C VAL A 90 -4.09 9.88 -4.78
N PRO A 91 -3.37 9.53 -3.69
CA PRO A 91 -4.00 8.89 -2.55
C PRO A 91 -5.02 9.79 -1.85
N ARG A 92 -4.82 11.12 -1.80
CA ARG A 92 -5.81 12.06 -1.25
C ARG A 92 -7.12 12.05 -2.02
N GLU A 93 -7.06 12.10 -3.34
CA GLU A 93 -8.24 12.01 -4.20
C GLU A 93 -8.97 10.68 -4.00
N MET A 94 -8.22 9.58 -3.91
CA MET A 94 -8.81 8.26 -3.65
C MET A 94 -9.47 8.19 -2.28
N CYS A 95 -8.80 8.65 -1.21
CA CYS A 95 -9.35 8.74 0.15
C CYS A 95 -10.68 9.50 0.15
N ALA A 96 -10.74 10.68 -0.47
CA ALA A 96 -11.94 11.49 -0.54
C ALA A 96 -13.10 10.78 -1.27
N LYS A 97 -12.80 9.95 -2.28
CA LYS A 97 -13.81 9.19 -3.02
C LYS A 97 -14.36 7.99 -2.26
N VAL A 98 -13.56 7.35 -1.40
CA VAL A 98 -14.00 6.18 -0.63
C VAL A 98 -14.57 6.52 0.74
N ARG A 99 -14.20 7.67 1.32
CA ARG A 99 -14.65 8.11 2.64
C ARG A 99 -16.18 8.01 2.86
N PRO A 100 -17.05 8.34 1.88
CA PRO A 100 -18.50 8.23 2.06
C PRO A 100 -19.03 6.80 2.26
N PHE A 101 -18.25 5.76 1.99
CA PHE A 101 -18.69 4.37 2.07
C PHE A 101 -18.52 3.76 3.47
N GLY A 102 -17.99 4.51 4.43
CA GLY A 102 -17.79 4.07 5.80
C GLY A 102 -16.58 3.15 5.97
N GLY A 103 -16.53 2.48 7.13
CA GLY A 103 -15.38 1.68 7.55
C GLY A 103 -14.19 2.54 8.00
N LYS A 104 -13.18 1.88 8.59
CA LYS A 104 -11.94 2.54 9.01
C LYS A 104 -11.04 2.78 7.79
N LEU A 105 -10.64 4.02 7.57
CA LEU A 105 -9.69 4.42 6.53
C LEU A 105 -8.25 4.37 7.08
N VAL A 106 -7.47 3.42 6.59
CA VAL A 106 -6.10 3.17 7.01
C VAL A 106 -5.14 3.48 5.87
N ILE A 107 -4.03 4.15 6.17
CA ILE A 107 -3.03 4.52 5.18
C ILE A 107 -1.74 3.76 5.42
N VAL A 108 -1.11 3.32 4.34
CA VAL A 108 0.22 2.71 4.34
C VAL A 108 1.16 3.43 3.37
N GLY A 109 2.45 3.23 3.55
CA GLY A 109 3.47 3.76 2.65
C GLY A 109 4.35 4.85 3.27
N PRO A 110 5.35 5.30 2.50
CA PRO A 110 6.53 5.99 3.02
C PRO A 110 6.19 7.36 3.62
N HIS A 111 5.15 8.03 3.11
CA HIS A 111 4.67 9.29 3.65
C HIS A 111 4.13 9.14 5.07
N GLY A 112 3.45 8.02 5.33
CA GLY A 112 2.91 7.67 6.64
C GLY A 112 4.02 7.38 7.64
N SER A 113 5.03 6.59 7.23
CA SER A 113 6.20 6.27 8.06
C SER A 113 7.05 7.49 8.38
N THR A 114 7.27 8.38 7.40
CA THR A 114 8.15 9.55 7.57
C THR A 114 7.43 10.71 8.28
N THR A 115 6.17 10.98 7.91
CA THR A 115 5.43 12.17 8.37
C THR A 115 3.99 11.84 8.78
N PRO A 116 3.78 10.95 9.79
CA PRO A 116 2.46 10.40 10.10
C PRO A 116 1.41 11.45 10.42
N ARG A 117 1.78 12.49 11.17
CA ARG A 117 0.88 13.60 11.52
C ARG A 117 0.37 14.35 10.29
N ALA A 118 1.24 14.60 9.32
CA ALA A 118 0.88 15.29 8.09
C ALA A 118 -0.01 14.39 7.22
N THR A 119 0.34 13.10 7.12
CA THR A 119 -0.42 12.10 6.35
C THR A 119 -1.84 11.93 6.89
N LEU A 120 -2.01 11.74 8.21
CA LEU A 120 -3.34 11.68 8.85
C LEU A 120 -4.19 12.89 8.50
N ARG A 121 -3.65 14.11 8.68
CA ARG A 121 -4.39 15.35 8.40
C ARG A 121 -4.73 15.52 6.93
N LYS A 122 -3.76 15.34 6.02
CA LYS A 122 -3.94 15.64 4.60
C LYS A 122 -4.80 14.61 3.87
N LEU A 123 -4.85 13.38 4.36
CA LEU A 123 -5.64 12.28 3.76
C LEU A 123 -6.97 12.03 4.48
N ASP A 124 -7.24 12.76 5.56
CA ASP A 124 -8.41 12.56 6.42
C ASP A 124 -8.61 11.08 6.83
N ALA A 125 -7.50 10.45 7.22
CA ALA A 125 -7.46 9.05 7.60
C ALA A 125 -7.73 8.85 9.09
N ASP A 126 -8.21 7.65 9.44
CA ASP A 126 -8.44 7.25 10.83
C ASP A 126 -7.17 6.70 11.47
N ALA A 127 -6.34 6.00 10.67
CA ALA A 127 -5.04 5.50 11.10
C ALA A 127 -4.01 5.52 9.95
N VAL A 128 -2.73 5.55 10.32
CA VAL A 128 -1.56 5.41 9.45
C VAL A 128 -0.69 4.31 10.05
N ILE A 129 -0.30 3.33 9.24
CA ILE A 129 0.68 2.32 9.62
C ILE A 129 2.08 2.88 9.36
N LEU A 130 2.97 2.64 10.32
CA LEU A 130 4.35 3.10 10.31
C LEU A 130 5.27 1.97 9.88
N GLY A 131 5.98 2.17 8.79
CA GLY A 131 6.83 1.15 8.18
C GLY A 131 6.00 0.10 7.44
N GLU A 132 6.52 -1.12 7.43
CA GLU A 132 5.92 -2.26 6.73
C GLU A 132 4.60 -2.67 7.37
N CYS A 133 3.68 -3.17 6.55
CA CYS A 133 2.26 -3.08 6.88
C CYS A 133 1.54 -4.42 6.98
N GLU A 134 2.15 -5.50 6.50
CA GLU A 134 1.52 -6.80 6.30
C GLU A 134 0.92 -7.35 7.60
N GLU A 135 1.74 -7.48 8.63
CA GLU A 135 1.34 -8.00 9.93
C GLU A 135 0.41 -7.03 10.68
N ILE A 136 0.63 -5.72 10.50
CA ILE A 136 -0.13 -4.67 11.17
C ILE A 136 -1.55 -4.58 10.60
N ILE A 137 -1.72 -4.71 9.29
CA ILE A 137 -3.05 -4.79 8.63
C ILE A 137 -3.83 -5.99 9.16
N ALA A 138 -3.19 -7.16 9.23
CA ALA A 138 -3.81 -8.36 9.78
C ALA A 138 -4.15 -8.19 11.28
N GLY A 139 -3.25 -7.62 12.07
CA GLY A 139 -3.48 -7.33 13.50
C GLY A 139 -4.65 -6.38 13.73
N LEU A 140 -4.74 -5.30 12.94
CA LEU A 140 -5.86 -4.36 12.99
C LEU A 140 -7.19 -5.02 12.63
N ALA A 141 -7.21 -5.89 11.60
CA ALA A 141 -8.40 -6.62 11.19
C ALA A 141 -8.82 -7.68 12.24
N ASN A 142 -7.88 -8.24 12.98
CA ASN A 142 -8.13 -9.14 14.10
C ASN A 142 -8.60 -8.42 15.37
N GLY A 143 -8.63 -7.08 15.37
CA GLY A 143 -9.01 -6.28 16.55
C GLY A 143 -7.96 -6.31 17.65
N ALA A 144 -6.69 -6.55 17.33
CA ALA A 144 -5.62 -6.52 18.32
C ALA A 144 -5.54 -5.13 18.98
N ASP A 145 -5.37 -5.12 20.30
CA ASP A 145 -5.03 -3.94 21.10
C ASP A 145 -4.05 -4.42 22.19
N PRO A 146 -2.84 -3.85 22.31
CA PRO A 146 -2.28 -2.72 21.56
C PRO A 146 -1.57 -3.06 20.24
N VAL A 147 -1.99 -2.44 19.13
CA VAL A 147 -1.20 -2.45 17.88
C VAL A 147 -0.10 -1.39 17.95
N THR A 148 1.16 -1.83 17.89
CA THR A 148 2.33 -0.96 17.73
C THR A 148 2.51 -0.54 16.26
N SER A 149 3.37 0.43 16.00
CA SER A 149 3.70 0.93 14.65
C SER A 149 2.49 1.53 13.92
N VAL A 150 1.67 2.27 14.67
CA VAL A 150 0.48 2.96 14.15
C VAL A 150 0.41 4.37 14.70
N ALA A 151 -0.02 5.31 13.86
CA ALA A 151 -0.47 6.63 14.28
C ALA A 151 -1.96 6.78 14.02
N TYR A 152 -2.71 7.37 14.96
CA TYR A 152 -4.16 7.56 14.84
C TYR A 152 -4.61 8.83 15.57
N ARG A 153 -5.86 9.23 15.32
CA ARG A 153 -6.51 10.34 16.04
C ARG A 153 -7.20 9.84 17.30
N ASP A 154 -6.90 10.49 18.41
CA ASP A 154 -7.59 10.34 19.69
C ASP A 154 -8.14 11.72 20.10
N GLY A 155 -9.41 11.95 19.78
CA GLY A 155 -10.01 13.29 19.80
C GLY A 155 -9.23 14.28 18.92
N ASP A 156 -8.78 15.37 19.52
CA ASP A 156 -7.98 16.41 18.84
C ASP A 156 -6.48 16.08 18.78
N GLN A 157 -6.04 15.02 19.45
CA GLN A 157 -4.62 14.64 19.52
C GLN A 157 -4.29 13.58 18.47
N ILE A 158 -3.05 13.63 17.97
CA ILE A 158 -2.49 12.56 17.15
C ILE A 158 -1.53 11.75 18.03
N VAL A 159 -1.90 10.50 18.26
CA VAL A 159 -1.10 9.52 18.99
C VAL A 159 -0.22 8.78 17.99
N ILE A 160 1.05 8.62 18.33
CA ILE A 160 2.01 7.79 17.58
C ILE A 160 2.49 6.70 18.54
N LYS A 161 2.30 5.44 18.16
CA LYS A 161 2.61 4.29 19.00
C LYS A 161 3.66 3.42 18.36
N GLY A 162 4.83 3.33 18.99
CA GLY A 162 5.94 2.48 18.55
C GLY A 162 6.74 3.04 17.36
N PRO A 163 7.87 2.38 17.03
CA PRO A 163 8.69 2.71 15.87
C PRO A 163 8.04 2.23 14.56
N ASN A 164 8.70 2.50 13.43
CA ASN A 164 8.35 1.83 12.17
C ASN A 164 8.47 0.30 12.33
N CYS A 165 7.51 -0.43 11.76
CA CYS A 165 7.57 -1.88 11.68
C CYS A 165 8.47 -2.31 10.53
N ALA A 166 9.23 -3.37 10.74
CA ALA A 166 9.85 -4.16 9.69
C ALA A 166 9.20 -5.55 9.72
N ALA A 167 8.58 -5.96 8.62
CA ALA A 167 7.87 -7.23 8.52
C ALA A 167 8.85 -8.40 8.64
N ASP A 168 8.43 -9.45 9.34
CA ASP A 168 9.17 -10.71 9.36
C ASP A 168 8.87 -11.49 8.07
N MET A 169 9.81 -11.42 7.11
CA MET A 169 9.73 -12.16 5.85
C MET A 169 9.51 -13.68 6.03
N LYS A 170 9.87 -14.28 7.18
CA LYS A 170 9.63 -15.71 7.44
C LYS A 170 8.15 -16.02 7.67
N LEU A 171 7.36 -15.03 8.05
CA LEU A 171 5.91 -15.15 8.26
C LEU A 171 5.12 -14.87 6.97
N LEU A 172 5.78 -14.33 5.93
CA LEU A 172 5.13 -13.98 4.68
C LEU A 172 5.04 -15.22 3.76
N PRO A 173 3.84 -15.62 3.31
CA PRO A 173 3.67 -16.79 2.45
C PRO A 173 4.12 -16.51 1.03
N ALA A 174 4.39 -17.56 0.23
CA ALA A 174 4.57 -17.39 -1.21
C ALA A 174 3.32 -16.76 -1.84
N LEU A 175 3.51 -15.73 -2.66
CA LEU A 175 2.40 -15.06 -3.35
C LEU A 175 1.93 -15.89 -4.54
N ALA A 176 0.62 -16.07 -4.63
CA ALA A 176 -0.06 -16.63 -5.78
C ALA A 176 -0.94 -15.56 -6.42
N TRP A 177 -0.54 -15.10 -7.60
CA TRP A 177 -1.30 -14.12 -8.37
C TRP A 177 -2.25 -14.80 -9.34
N PRO A 178 -3.50 -14.30 -9.49
CA PRO A 178 -4.41 -14.79 -10.52
C PRO A 178 -3.80 -14.68 -11.93
N VAL A 179 -4.14 -15.64 -12.80
CA VAL A 179 -3.61 -15.69 -14.18
C VAL A 179 -3.92 -14.42 -14.96
N ASP A 180 -5.09 -13.82 -14.75
CA ASP A 180 -5.50 -12.57 -15.40
C ASP A 180 -4.73 -11.36 -14.86
N VAL A 181 -4.35 -11.35 -13.59
CA VAL A 181 -3.46 -10.32 -13.00
C VAL A 181 -2.08 -10.41 -13.61
N ILE A 182 -1.50 -11.62 -13.68
CA ILE A 182 -0.20 -11.84 -14.35
C ILE A 182 -0.28 -11.45 -15.82
N ALA A 183 -1.35 -11.82 -16.53
CA ALA A 183 -1.51 -11.49 -17.95
C ALA A 183 -1.55 -9.97 -18.22
N ARG A 184 -1.96 -9.14 -17.25
CA ARG A 184 -1.93 -7.67 -17.34
C ARG A 184 -0.56 -7.07 -17.03
N HIS A 185 0.28 -7.78 -16.27
CA HIS A 185 1.58 -7.30 -15.87
C HIS A 185 2.62 -7.52 -16.98
N ARG A 186 2.82 -6.49 -17.80
CA ARG A 186 3.75 -6.48 -18.94
C ARG A 186 5.11 -5.86 -18.61
N HIS A 187 5.23 -5.18 -17.48
CA HIS A 187 6.48 -4.51 -17.09
C HIS A 187 7.53 -5.54 -16.65
N HIS A 188 8.76 -5.39 -17.17
CA HIS A 188 9.92 -6.17 -16.78
C HIS A 188 11.03 -5.20 -16.36
N HIS A 189 11.45 -5.26 -15.10
CA HIS A 189 12.51 -4.40 -14.59
C HIS A 189 13.87 -4.68 -15.23
N HIS A 190 14.62 -3.61 -15.50
CA HIS A 190 16.03 -3.64 -15.89
C HIS A 190 16.34 -4.61 -17.05
N ARG A 191 15.39 -4.75 -17.99
CA ARG A 191 15.62 -5.35 -19.29
C ARG A 191 16.33 -4.32 -20.16
N PHE A 192 17.56 -4.63 -20.54
CA PHE A 192 18.32 -3.85 -21.51
C PHE A 192 18.29 -4.61 -22.85
N ASP A 193 18.07 -3.89 -23.94
CA ASP A 193 18.21 -4.37 -25.32
C ASP A 193 17.28 -5.52 -25.76
N THR A 194 16.22 -5.83 -25.02
CA THR A 194 15.27 -6.89 -25.41
C THR A 194 13.86 -6.60 -24.91
N GLU A 195 12.91 -6.63 -25.85
CA GLU A 195 11.48 -6.53 -25.52
C GLU A 195 11.00 -7.74 -24.71
N PRO A 196 10.14 -7.55 -23.71
CA PRO A 196 9.54 -8.65 -22.96
C PRO A 196 8.78 -9.63 -23.85
N VAL A 197 9.13 -10.93 -23.77
CA VAL A 197 8.35 -12.00 -24.39
C VAL A 197 7.30 -12.48 -23.38
N GLY A 198 6.16 -11.79 -23.35
CA GLY A 198 5.02 -12.13 -22.49
C GLY A 198 5.01 -11.44 -21.11
N PRO A 199 4.05 -11.80 -20.25
CA PRO A 199 3.92 -11.19 -18.92
C PRO A 199 5.07 -11.57 -17.99
N GLY A 200 5.36 -10.70 -17.02
CA GLY A 200 6.34 -10.94 -15.96
C GLY A 200 5.67 -10.95 -14.60
N ALA A 201 6.41 -11.34 -13.56
CA ALA A 201 5.97 -11.21 -12.18
C ALA A 201 7.18 -10.92 -11.28
N GLU A 202 6.99 -10.06 -10.29
CA GLU A 202 7.98 -9.78 -9.26
C GLU A 202 7.94 -10.85 -8.17
N MET A 203 9.12 -11.23 -7.70
CA MET A 203 9.32 -12.11 -6.56
C MET A 203 10.26 -11.42 -5.58
N GLU A 204 9.89 -11.42 -4.31
CA GLU A 204 10.69 -10.84 -3.24
C GLU A 204 11.43 -11.95 -2.49
N ALA A 205 12.76 -11.98 -2.62
CA ALA A 205 13.61 -12.95 -1.92
C ALA A 205 14.18 -12.40 -0.60
N SER A 206 14.24 -11.08 -0.46
CA SER A 206 14.76 -10.40 0.72
C SER A 206 14.22 -8.98 0.82
N ARG A 207 14.35 -8.41 2.02
CA ARG A 207 13.83 -7.10 2.37
C ARG A 207 14.82 -6.34 3.24
N GLY A 208 14.96 -5.05 2.97
CA GLY A 208 15.95 -4.18 3.62
C GLY A 208 17.26 -4.07 2.85
N CYS A 209 18.06 -3.07 3.21
CA CYS A 209 19.36 -2.80 2.60
C CYS A 209 20.35 -2.39 3.72
N PRO A 210 21.53 -3.01 3.81
CA PRO A 210 22.47 -2.80 4.91
C PRO A 210 23.29 -1.51 4.82
N TYR A 211 23.16 -0.74 3.73
CA TYR A 211 23.92 0.49 3.51
C TYR A 211 23.24 1.70 4.15
N HIS A 212 23.93 2.84 4.31
CA HIS A 212 23.34 4.09 4.84
C HIS A 212 23.61 5.27 3.90
N CYS A 213 23.17 5.14 2.65
CA CYS A 213 23.33 6.18 1.64
C CYS A 213 22.58 7.45 2.06
N THR A 214 23.26 8.58 2.11
CA THR A 214 22.72 9.88 2.59
C THR A 214 21.54 10.40 1.80
N PHE A 215 21.34 9.93 0.56
CA PHE A 215 20.25 10.31 -0.33
C PHE A 215 19.05 9.35 -0.29
N CYS A 216 19.17 8.20 0.39
CA CYS A 216 18.17 7.14 0.32
C CYS A 216 17.15 7.28 1.47
N ALA A 217 15.86 7.32 1.14
CA ALA A 217 14.79 7.43 2.14
C ALA A 217 14.48 6.11 2.87
N LYS A 218 15.29 5.06 2.71
CA LYS A 218 14.98 3.72 3.26
C LYS A 218 14.88 3.69 4.78
N ASP A 219 15.71 4.47 5.46
CA ASP A 219 15.78 4.51 6.93
C ASP A 219 14.55 5.22 7.52
N ASN A 220 13.68 5.81 6.67
CA ASN A 220 12.47 6.50 7.11
C ASN A 220 11.25 5.58 7.23
N PHE A 221 11.33 4.33 6.77
CA PHE A 221 10.21 3.39 6.79
C PHE A 221 10.59 1.98 7.27
N ARG A 222 11.80 1.77 7.74
CA ARG A 222 12.25 0.55 8.43
C ARG A 222 13.09 0.90 9.64
#